data_AF-A0A7X7MPX3-F1
#
_entry.id   AF-A0A7X7MPX3-F1
#
_cell.length_a   1.000
_cell.length_b   1.000
_cell.length_c   1.000
_cell.angle_alpha   90.00
_cell.angle_beta   90.00
_cell.angle_gamma   90.00
#
_symmetry.space_group_name_H-M   'P 1'
#
loop_
_entity.id
_entity.type
_entity.pdbx_description
1 polymer ?
#
loop_
_entity_poly.entity_id
_entity_poly.type
_entity_poly.pdbx_seq_one_letter_code
_entity_poly.pdbx_strand_id
1 'polypeptide(L)'
;MKKDSNGKGGFSLLELLAVMAIVAMLSTLAVTSYFSAIRGMGTRTARRNFTNALSMARQRACIDGCRVSLIIFNEVAEFGPDGKVKDLAASYVVCRELGRISFVSGDKLFDEFADLEKLFTGGSSSGSAVGSVAGAVKIYNLSQGSWALVKPGAVRAKMGSDVELLYSDDTFGFEVYALQRLSGTGLESTGGGTGGGTGWTVGDSYGIEVMPVQALPKGFKFNELNNTLTSDQALTDVEHVTFEPDGTALADKTFTVVSSDPNAKGITFSVDKKGLITVN
;
A
#
# COMPACT_ATOMS: atom_id res chain seq x y z
N MET A 1 58.81 -49.69 -33.95
CA MET A 1 57.51 -49.24 -33.41
C MET A 1 57.68 -47.79 -32.97
N LYS A 2 56.97 -46.86 -33.61
CA LYS A 2 57.02 -45.42 -33.34
C LYS A 2 56.49 -45.15 -31.93
N LYS A 3 57.26 -44.42 -31.13
CA LYS A 3 56.83 -43.90 -29.83
C LYS A 3 56.40 -42.46 -30.05
N ASP A 4 55.10 -42.25 -30.21
CA ASP A 4 54.52 -40.90 -30.25
C ASP A 4 54.60 -40.32 -28.84
N SER A 5 55.58 -39.44 -28.62
CA SER A 5 55.64 -38.62 -27.42
C SER A 5 54.52 -37.58 -27.51
N ASN A 6 53.40 -37.89 -26.87
CA ASN A 6 52.28 -36.99 -26.68
C ASN A 6 52.74 -35.83 -25.78
N GLY A 7 53.27 -34.78 -26.40
CA GLY A 7 53.70 -33.56 -25.74
C GLY A 7 52.49 -32.94 -25.05
N LYS A 8 52.42 -33.06 -23.73
CA LYS A 8 51.50 -32.29 -22.90
C LYS A 8 51.87 -30.82 -23.05
N GLY A 9 51.22 -30.13 -23.99
CA GLY A 9 51.36 -28.69 -24.19
C GLY A 9 50.87 -27.98 -22.92
N GLY A 10 51.81 -27.39 -22.18
CA GLY A 10 51.48 -26.44 -21.12
C GLY A 10 51.04 -25.13 -21.75
N PHE A 11 49.93 -24.57 -21.27
CA PHE A 11 49.44 -23.26 -21.70
C PHE A 11 50.53 -22.20 -21.53
N SER A 12 50.76 -21.40 -22.57
CA SER A 12 51.65 -20.26 -22.49
C SER A 12 51.07 -19.19 -21.55
N LEU A 13 51.92 -18.48 -20.81
CA LEU A 13 51.50 -17.38 -19.92
C LEU A 13 50.74 -16.29 -20.71
N LEU A 14 51.09 -16.10 -21.99
CA LEU A 14 50.38 -15.20 -22.90
C LEU A 14 48.99 -15.70 -23.30
N GLU A 15 48.83 -17.01 -23.53
CA GLU A 15 47.50 -17.60 -23.82
C GLU A 15 46.59 -17.49 -22.60
N LEU A 16 47.11 -17.77 -21.40
CA LEU A 16 46.34 -17.64 -20.17
C LEU A 16 45.90 -16.19 -19.94
N LEU A 17 46.79 -15.21 -20.20
CA LEU A 17 46.45 -13.79 -20.11
C LEU A 17 45.39 -13.39 -21.13
N ALA A 18 45.50 -13.85 -22.37
CA ALA A 18 44.51 -13.57 -23.42
C ALA A 18 43.13 -14.15 -23.08
N VAL A 19 43.07 -15.39 -22.58
CA VAL A 19 41.80 -16.01 -22.15
C VAL A 19 41.18 -15.23 -20.99
N MET A 20 41.97 -14.85 -19.99
CA MET A 20 41.46 -14.07 -18.85
C MET A 20 40.95 -12.70 -19.29
N ALA A 21 41.62 -12.04 -20.25
CA ALA A 21 41.16 -10.76 -20.80
C ALA A 21 39.83 -10.89 -21.56
N ILE A 22 39.68 -11.93 -22.39
CA ILE A 22 38.43 -12.20 -23.12
C ILE A 22 37.30 -12.54 -22.13
N VAL A 23 37.56 -13.38 -21.13
CA VAL A 23 36.57 -13.75 -20.10
C VAL A 23 36.14 -12.53 -19.30
N ALA A 24 37.06 -11.63 -18.94
CA ALA A 24 36.75 -10.39 -18.25
C ALA A 24 35.85 -9.47 -19.10
N MET A 25 36.13 -9.34 -20.40
CA MET A 25 35.32 -8.54 -21.33
C MET A 25 33.93 -9.14 -21.58
N LEU A 26 33.83 -10.46 -21.74
CA LEU A 26 32.55 -11.14 -21.90
C LEU A 26 31.70 -11.04 -20.62
N SER A 27 32.34 -11.12 -19.45
CA SER A 27 31.66 -10.98 -18.16
C SER A 27 31.06 -9.59 -17.97
N THR A 28 31.79 -8.53 -18.32
CA THR A 28 31.27 -7.15 -18.20
C THR A 28 30.10 -6.88 -19.16
N LEU A 29 30.17 -7.37 -20.39
CA LEU A 29 29.05 -7.28 -21.35
C LEU A 29 27.83 -8.07 -20.91
N ALA A 30 28.02 -9.28 -20.38
CA ALA A 30 26.93 -10.12 -19.89
C ALA A 30 26.22 -9.49 -18.69
N VAL A 31 26.97 -8.96 -17.73
CA VAL A 31 26.43 -8.32 -16.52
C VAL A 31 25.63 -7.05 -16.86
N THR A 32 26.15 -6.20 -17.73
CA THR A 32 25.44 -4.98 -18.16
C THR A 32 24.18 -5.29 -18.97
N SER A 33 24.23 -6.29 -19.84
CA SER A 33 23.06 -6.79 -20.58
C SER A 33 21.98 -7.35 -19.64
N TYR A 34 22.38 -8.15 -18.65
CA TYR A 34 21.49 -8.71 -17.63
C TYR A 34 20.77 -7.63 -16.82
N PHE A 35 21.51 -6.64 -16.31
CA PHE A 35 20.90 -5.53 -15.57
C PHE A 35 19.95 -4.69 -16.43
N SER A 36 20.28 -4.48 -17.71
CA SER A 36 19.40 -3.76 -18.65
C SER A 36 18.10 -4.54 -18.91
N ALA A 37 18.19 -5.86 -19.06
CA ALA A 37 17.03 -6.73 -19.24
C ALA A 37 16.12 -6.73 -18.00
N ILE A 38 16.69 -6.81 -16.79
CA ILE A 38 15.92 -6.75 -15.54
C ILE A 38 15.17 -5.42 -15.41
N ARG A 39 15.82 -4.30 -15.72
CA ARG A 39 15.16 -2.97 -15.66
C ARG A 39 13.97 -2.90 -16.62
N GLY A 40 14.15 -3.35 -17.86
CA GLY A 40 13.07 -3.40 -18.85
C GLY A 40 11.91 -4.30 -18.40
N MET A 41 12.21 -5.42 -17.74
CA MET A 41 11.20 -6.31 -17.17
C MET A 41 10.47 -5.67 -15.99
N GLY A 42 11.19 -4.95 -15.11
CA GLY A 42 10.63 -4.21 -13.99
C GLY A 42 9.61 -3.15 -14.43
N THR A 43 9.97 -2.32 -15.40
CA THR A 43 9.08 -1.28 -15.94
C THR A 43 7.80 -1.85 -16.53
N ARG A 44 7.91 -2.94 -17.31
CA ARG A 44 6.74 -3.63 -17.90
C ARG A 44 5.85 -4.26 -16.83
N THR A 45 6.46 -4.83 -15.80
CA THR A 45 5.75 -5.46 -14.68
C THR A 45 5.02 -4.41 -13.84
N ALA A 46 5.69 -3.32 -13.48
CA ALA A 46 5.08 -2.19 -12.77
C ALA A 46 3.88 -1.63 -13.55
N ARG A 47 4.06 -1.38 -14.85
CA ARG A 47 2.98 -0.92 -15.74
C ARG A 47 1.80 -1.88 -15.74
N ARG A 48 2.06 -3.15 -16.04
CA ARG A 48 1.00 -4.17 -16.17
C ARG A 48 0.25 -4.36 -14.86
N ASN A 49 0.95 -4.51 -13.75
CA ASN A 49 0.34 -4.79 -12.45
C ASN A 49 -0.52 -3.60 -11.99
N PHE A 50 0.00 -2.38 -12.11
CA PHE A 50 -0.75 -1.19 -11.67
C PHE A 50 -1.96 -0.89 -12.58
N THR A 51 -1.83 -1.02 -13.91
CA THR A 51 -2.99 -0.90 -14.82
C THR A 51 -4.05 -1.96 -14.52
N ASN A 52 -3.64 -3.20 -14.24
CA ASN A 52 -4.56 -4.26 -13.87
C ASN A 52 -5.25 -3.96 -12.54
N ALA A 53 -4.52 -3.44 -11.54
CA ALA A 53 -5.07 -3.08 -10.25
C ALA A 53 -6.13 -1.96 -10.36
N LEU A 54 -5.86 -0.91 -11.14
CA LEU A 54 -6.83 0.16 -11.43
C LEU A 54 -8.08 -0.38 -12.15
N SER A 55 -7.88 -1.21 -13.17
CA SER A 55 -8.99 -1.81 -13.93
C SER A 55 -9.83 -2.74 -13.06
N MET A 56 -9.17 -3.51 -12.20
CA MET A 56 -9.82 -4.41 -11.25
C MET A 56 -10.60 -3.63 -10.19
N ALA A 57 -10.04 -2.55 -9.63
CA ALA A 57 -10.73 -1.70 -8.66
C ALA A 57 -12.04 -1.15 -9.27
N ARG A 58 -11.98 -0.62 -10.49
CA ARG A 58 -13.17 -0.16 -11.22
C ARG A 58 -14.18 -1.28 -11.47
N GLN A 59 -13.73 -2.42 -12.00
CA GLN A 59 -14.62 -3.56 -12.27
C GLN A 59 -15.28 -4.08 -10.99
N ARG A 60 -14.53 -4.11 -9.88
CA ARG A 60 -15.06 -4.54 -8.59
C ARG A 60 -16.11 -3.58 -8.07
N ALA A 61 -15.94 -2.27 -8.25
CA ALA A 61 -16.97 -1.30 -7.91
C ALA A 61 -18.28 -1.58 -8.67
N CYS A 62 -18.19 -1.87 -9.97
CA CYS A 62 -19.36 -2.22 -10.79
C CYS A 62 -20.02 -3.54 -10.40
N ILE A 63 -19.22 -4.56 -10.06
CA ILE A 63 -19.73 -5.90 -9.75
C ILE A 63 -20.34 -5.96 -8.36
N ASP A 64 -19.67 -5.40 -7.36
CA ASP A 64 -20.13 -5.44 -5.97
C ASP A 64 -21.20 -4.37 -5.69
N GLY A 65 -21.37 -3.39 -6.57
CA GLY A 65 -22.35 -2.32 -6.41
C GLY A 65 -22.02 -1.37 -5.24
N CYS A 66 -20.76 -1.31 -4.83
CA CYS A 66 -20.27 -0.49 -3.72
C CYS A 66 -19.00 0.27 -4.12
N ARG A 67 -18.58 1.26 -3.33
CA ARG A 67 -17.36 1.99 -3.63
C ARG A 67 -16.13 1.12 -3.44
N VAL A 68 -15.18 1.25 -4.35
CA VAL A 68 -13.89 0.57 -4.29
C VAL A 68 -12.80 1.59 -4.54
N SER A 69 -11.84 1.66 -3.62
CA SER A 69 -10.70 2.57 -3.73
C SER A 69 -9.42 1.81 -3.98
N LEU A 70 -8.59 2.34 -4.87
CA LEU A 70 -7.19 1.97 -4.95
C LEU A 70 -6.40 3.01 -4.17
N ILE A 71 -5.61 2.53 -3.21
CA ILE A 71 -4.82 3.35 -2.29
C ILE A 71 -3.35 2.98 -2.49
N ILE A 72 -2.50 3.99 -2.67
CA ILE A 72 -1.05 3.89 -2.79
C ILE A 72 -0.37 4.46 -1.54
N PHE A 73 0.67 3.82 -1.06
CA PHE A 73 1.40 4.22 0.15
C PHE A 73 2.79 3.56 0.15
N ASN A 74 3.69 4.01 1.03
CA ASN A 74 5.00 3.36 1.17
C ASN A 74 5.02 2.42 2.38
N GLU A 75 5.69 1.28 2.22
CA GLU A 75 6.05 0.38 3.31
C GLU A 75 7.56 0.33 3.51
N VAL A 76 8.00 -0.04 4.72
CA VAL A 76 9.43 -0.25 4.98
C VAL A 76 9.89 -1.53 4.28
N ALA A 77 10.81 -1.41 3.32
CA ALA A 77 11.36 -2.55 2.61
C ALA A 77 12.59 -3.13 3.33
N GLU A 78 13.43 -2.26 3.90
CA GLU A 78 14.66 -2.66 4.57
C GLU A 78 14.99 -1.71 5.72
N PHE A 79 15.37 -2.26 6.86
CA PHE A 79 15.97 -1.52 7.97
C PHE A 79 17.49 -1.58 7.88
N GLY A 80 18.15 -0.44 8.08
CA GLY A 80 19.59 -0.38 8.21
C GLY A 80 20.08 -0.95 9.55
N PRO A 81 21.39 -1.17 9.70
CA PRO A 81 22.00 -1.61 10.97
C PRO A 81 21.68 -0.70 12.16
N ASP A 82 21.44 0.58 11.88
CA ASP A 82 21.13 1.62 12.87
C ASP A 82 19.64 1.66 13.26
N GLY A 83 18.84 0.70 12.80
CA GLY A 83 17.39 0.64 13.02
C GLY A 83 16.57 1.66 12.21
N LYS A 84 17.23 2.49 11.39
CA LYS A 84 16.57 3.46 10.50
C LYS A 84 16.10 2.83 9.20
N VAL A 85 15.05 3.38 8.61
CA VAL A 85 14.56 2.97 7.28
C VAL A 85 15.65 3.21 6.24
N LYS A 86 16.06 2.15 5.56
CA LYS A 86 17.10 2.17 4.51
C LYS A 86 16.48 2.16 3.12
N ASP A 87 15.34 1.51 2.96
CA ASP A 87 14.66 1.38 1.67
C ASP A 87 13.13 1.38 1.88
N LEU A 88 12.42 1.96 0.91
CA LEU A 88 10.96 2.06 0.90
C LEU A 88 10.41 1.23 -0.27
N ALA A 89 9.37 0.45 -0.01
CA ALA A 89 8.59 -0.26 -1.01
C ALA A 89 7.32 0.53 -1.30
N ALA A 90 7.26 1.13 -2.49
CA ALA A 90 6.03 1.73 -3.00
C ALA A 90 4.98 0.64 -3.22
N SER A 91 3.90 0.69 -2.45
CA SER A 91 2.88 -0.34 -2.34
C SER A 91 1.50 0.21 -2.64
N TYR A 92 0.59 -0.68 -3.00
CA TYR A 92 -0.79 -0.33 -3.29
C TYR A 92 -1.74 -1.46 -2.92
N VAL A 93 -2.99 -1.09 -2.66
CA VAL A 93 -4.05 -2.00 -2.22
C VAL A 93 -5.37 -1.59 -2.86
N VAL A 94 -6.24 -2.58 -3.06
CA VAL A 94 -7.61 -2.35 -3.51
C VAL A 94 -8.55 -2.69 -2.38
N CYS A 95 -9.30 -1.68 -1.94
CA CYS A 95 -10.17 -1.73 -0.76
C CYS A 95 -11.63 -1.52 -1.16
N ARG A 96 -12.53 -2.28 -0.53
CA ARG A 96 -13.97 -2.18 -0.75
C ARG A 96 -14.64 -1.57 0.47
N GLU A 97 -15.58 -0.67 0.22
CA GLU A 97 -16.46 -0.10 1.24
C GLU A 97 -17.20 -1.21 1.99
N LEU A 98 -17.12 -1.17 3.32
CA LEU A 98 -17.91 -2.02 4.21
C LEU A 98 -19.06 -1.25 4.86
N GLY A 99 -18.82 0.01 5.21
CA GLY A 99 -19.75 0.80 5.99
C GLY A 99 -19.28 2.24 6.16
N ARG A 100 -19.97 2.94 7.06
CA ARG A 100 -19.72 4.35 7.36
C ARG A 100 -19.56 4.56 8.84
N ILE A 101 -18.72 5.52 9.19
CA ILE A 101 -18.51 5.89 10.58
C ILE A 101 -19.68 6.74 11.05
N SER A 102 -20.50 6.21 11.95
CA SER A 102 -21.59 6.94 12.59
C SER A 102 -21.07 7.85 13.70
N PHE A 103 -20.05 7.43 14.45
CA PHE A 103 -19.49 8.21 15.55
C PHE A 103 -17.98 8.01 15.69
N VAL A 104 -17.29 9.04 16.20
CA VAL A 104 -15.86 8.98 16.55
C VAL A 104 -15.71 9.46 17.99
N SER A 105 -15.06 8.66 18.84
CA SER A 105 -14.75 9.04 20.23
C SER A 105 -13.38 8.52 20.62
N GLY A 106 -12.40 9.43 20.74
CA GLY A 106 -11.02 9.08 21.03
C GLY A 106 -10.42 8.14 19.99
N ASP A 107 -9.97 6.96 20.41
CA ASP A 107 -9.42 5.90 19.55
C ASP A 107 -10.51 4.99 18.95
N LYS A 108 -11.79 5.20 19.26
CA LYS A 108 -12.89 4.33 18.83
C LYS A 108 -13.64 4.90 17.63
N LEU A 109 -13.84 4.04 16.63
CA LEU A 109 -14.63 4.30 15.45
C LEU A 109 -15.88 3.43 15.49
N PHE A 110 -17.06 4.04 15.41
CA PHE A 110 -18.34 3.37 15.56
C PHE A 110 -19.07 3.31 14.23
N ASP A 111 -19.69 2.18 13.95
CA ASP A 111 -20.64 1.98 12.86
C ASP A 111 -21.89 1.35 13.47
N GLU A 112 -23.00 2.08 13.43
CA GLU A 112 -24.27 1.62 14.03
C GLU A 112 -25.02 0.63 13.14
N PHE A 113 -24.68 0.57 11.85
CA PHE A 113 -25.40 -0.22 10.85
C PHE A 113 -24.67 -1.52 10.52
N ALA A 114 -23.34 -1.54 10.64
CA ALA A 114 -22.56 -2.75 10.44
C ALA A 114 -22.54 -3.63 11.69
N ASP A 115 -22.72 -4.93 11.49
CA ASP A 115 -22.56 -5.94 12.53
C ASP A 115 -21.06 -6.22 12.77
N LEU A 116 -20.37 -5.25 13.38
CA LEU A 116 -18.93 -5.29 13.61
C LEU A 116 -18.50 -6.50 14.46
N GLU A 117 -19.37 -7.00 15.34
CA GLU A 117 -19.10 -8.21 16.15
C GLU A 117 -18.96 -9.46 15.29
N LYS A 118 -19.82 -9.62 14.27
CA LYS A 118 -19.74 -10.74 13.33
C LYS A 118 -18.59 -10.59 12.35
N LEU A 119 -18.27 -9.36 11.95
CA LEU A 119 -17.20 -9.08 10.99
C LEU A 119 -15.81 -9.17 11.61
N PHE A 120 -15.67 -8.75 12.88
CA PHE A 120 -14.42 -8.76 13.63
C PHE A 120 -14.66 -9.52 14.93
N THR A 121 -14.33 -10.82 14.92
CA THR A 121 -14.58 -11.74 16.05
C THR A 121 -14.21 -11.07 17.36
N GLY A 122 -15.22 -10.84 18.22
CA GLY A 122 -15.06 -10.17 19.50
C GLY A 122 -14.05 -10.90 20.39
N GLY A 123 -12.81 -10.40 20.38
CA GLY A 123 -11.76 -10.88 21.26
C GLY A 123 -12.05 -10.42 22.68
N SER A 124 -12.44 -11.36 23.55
CA SER A 124 -12.59 -11.17 24.98
C SER A 124 -11.44 -10.34 25.56
N SER A 125 -11.83 -9.33 26.34
CA SER A 125 -10.97 -8.49 27.15
C SER A 125 -10.02 -9.29 28.04
N SER A 126 -8.75 -9.44 27.65
CA SER A 126 -7.60 -9.63 28.57
C SER A 126 -6.29 -9.66 27.79
N GLY A 127 -5.73 -8.49 27.53
CA GLY A 127 -4.44 -8.36 26.84
C GLY A 127 -3.91 -6.96 26.98
N SER A 128 -3.39 -6.66 28.16
CA SER A 128 -2.66 -5.43 28.47
C SER A 128 -1.39 -5.36 27.61
N ALA A 129 -1.51 -4.80 26.41
CA ALA A 129 -0.40 -4.18 25.70
C ALA A 129 -0.98 -3.14 24.74
N VAL A 130 -1.13 -1.91 25.25
CA VAL A 130 -1.16 -0.72 24.40
C VAL A 130 0.13 -0.78 23.58
N GLY A 131 0.04 -1.10 22.28
CA GLY A 131 1.18 -1.15 21.37
C GLY A 131 1.51 -2.53 20.74
N SER A 132 0.78 -3.61 21.02
CA SER A 132 0.99 -4.86 20.27
C SER A 132 0.36 -4.78 18.88
N VAL A 133 1.18 -4.56 17.86
CA VAL A 133 0.81 -4.64 16.42
C VAL A 133 0.50 -6.08 15.99
N ALA A 134 0.85 -7.08 16.81
CA ALA A 134 0.60 -8.49 16.51
C ALA A 134 -0.92 -8.76 16.44
N GLY A 135 -1.39 -9.09 15.23
CA GLY A 135 -2.80 -9.34 14.93
C GLY A 135 -3.63 -8.09 14.63
N ALA A 136 -3.03 -6.90 14.51
CA ALA A 136 -3.76 -5.71 14.09
C ALA A 136 -4.26 -5.83 12.65
N VAL A 137 -5.41 -5.23 12.37
CA VAL A 137 -6.03 -5.20 11.03
C VAL A 137 -5.93 -3.78 10.49
N LYS A 138 -5.55 -3.62 9.22
CA LYS A 138 -5.61 -2.32 8.53
C LYS A 138 -7.04 -2.06 8.08
N ILE A 139 -7.57 -0.91 8.45
CA ILE A 139 -8.81 -0.37 7.90
C ILE A 139 -8.49 0.88 7.08
N TYR A 140 -9.23 1.07 6.00
CA TYR A 140 -8.96 2.12 5.03
C TYR A 140 -10.12 3.11 5.03
N ASN A 141 -9.82 4.40 5.08
CA ASN A 141 -10.77 5.48 4.89
C ASN A 141 -10.85 5.77 3.39
N LEU A 142 -11.95 5.37 2.76
CA LEU A 142 -12.17 5.56 1.32
C LEU A 142 -12.57 7.01 0.98
N SER A 143 -13.04 7.78 1.97
CA SER A 143 -13.39 9.19 1.81
C SER A 143 -12.16 10.10 1.80
N GLN A 144 -11.20 9.84 2.68
CA GLN A 144 -10.01 10.69 2.85
C GLN A 144 -8.73 10.09 2.25
N GLY A 145 -8.76 8.81 1.87
CA GLY A 145 -7.56 8.11 1.42
C GLY A 145 -6.54 7.95 2.53
N SER A 146 -6.98 7.57 3.73
CA SER A 146 -6.10 7.26 4.85
C SER A 146 -6.27 5.79 5.25
N TRP A 147 -5.38 5.29 6.11
CA TRP A 147 -5.55 4.01 6.76
C TRP A 147 -5.10 4.07 8.21
N ALA A 148 -5.73 3.24 9.04
CA ALA A 148 -5.40 3.10 10.45
C ALA A 148 -5.33 1.62 10.84
N LEU A 149 -4.49 1.31 11.83
CA LEU A 149 -4.45 -0.01 12.44
C LEU A 149 -5.51 -0.07 13.53
N VAL A 150 -6.34 -1.10 13.49
CA VAL A 150 -7.32 -1.40 14.53
C VAL A 150 -7.03 -2.75 15.16
N LYS A 151 -7.51 -2.92 16.39
CA LYS A 151 -7.50 -4.24 17.04
C LYS A 151 -8.33 -5.24 16.21
N PRO A 152 -7.96 -6.53 16.22
CA PRO A 152 -8.64 -7.57 15.42
C PRO A 152 -10.07 -7.90 15.84
N GLY A 153 -10.60 -7.24 16.88
CA GLY A 153 -11.94 -7.49 17.40
C GLY A 153 -12.67 -6.18 17.66
N ALA A 154 -14.00 -6.23 17.48
CA ALA A 154 -14.86 -5.13 17.87
C ALA A 154 -14.95 -5.03 19.40
N VAL A 155 -14.91 -3.79 19.92
CA VAL A 155 -15.01 -3.49 21.35
C VAL A 155 -16.40 -2.93 21.63
N ARG A 156 -17.10 -3.47 22.63
CA ARG A 156 -18.35 -2.87 23.12
C ARG A 156 -18.02 -1.59 23.88
N ALA A 157 -18.67 -0.50 23.51
CA ALA A 157 -18.58 0.75 24.24
C ALA A 157 -19.96 1.40 24.34
N LYS A 158 -20.21 2.05 25.48
CA LYS A 158 -21.41 2.89 25.66
C LYS A 158 -21.19 4.21 24.93
N MET A 159 -22.12 4.54 24.04
CA MET A 159 -22.21 5.84 23.40
C MET A 159 -23.49 6.53 23.84
N GLY A 160 -23.48 7.86 23.90
CA GLY A 160 -24.70 8.63 24.12
C GLY A 160 -25.07 8.99 25.55
N SER A 161 -24.12 9.41 26.41
CA SER A 161 -24.54 10.27 27.53
C SER A 161 -25.22 11.56 27.03
N ASP A 162 -24.89 11.98 25.80
CA ASP A 162 -25.28 13.25 25.20
C ASP A 162 -25.71 13.14 23.70
N VAL A 163 -26.12 11.95 23.24
CA VAL A 163 -26.63 11.79 21.86
C VAL A 163 -28.13 12.04 21.89
N GLU A 164 -28.54 13.20 21.37
CA GLU A 164 -29.94 13.59 21.23
C GLU A 164 -30.59 12.80 20.09
N LEU A 165 -31.55 11.94 20.42
CA LEU A 165 -32.36 11.26 19.42
C LEU A 165 -33.28 12.30 18.77
N LEU A 166 -33.35 12.30 17.42
CA LEU A 166 -34.35 13.08 16.70
C LEU A 166 -35.73 12.81 17.30
N TYR A 167 -36.39 13.86 17.80
CA TYR A 167 -37.75 13.86 18.37
C TYR A 167 -37.93 13.29 19.79
N SER A 168 -36.87 13.04 20.56
CA SER A 168 -37.03 12.44 21.90
C SER A 168 -36.81 13.41 23.08
N ASP A 169 -36.21 14.58 22.88
CA ASP A 169 -35.79 15.55 23.92
C ASP A 169 -34.93 14.96 25.07
N ASP A 170 -34.72 13.64 25.11
CA ASP A 170 -33.93 12.88 26.05
C ASP A 170 -32.65 12.36 25.41
N THR A 171 -31.60 12.24 26.23
CA THR A 171 -30.35 11.57 25.88
C THR A 171 -30.38 10.13 26.36
N PHE A 172 -30.05 9.20 25.47
CA PHE A 172 -30.01 7.77 25.80
C PHE A 172 -28.64 7.18 25.51
N GLY A 173 -28.07 6.54 26.53
CA GLY A 173 -26.88 5.72 26.37
C GLY A 173 -27.24 4.36 25.78
N PHE A 174 -26.66 4.00 24.66
CA PHE A 174 -26.79 2.68 24.06
C PHE A 174 -25.42 2.03 23.86
N GLU A 175 -25.39 0.69 23.93
CA GLU A 175 -24.17 -0.08 23.71
C GLU A 175 -23.99 -0.34 22.22
N VAL A 176 -22.85 0.07 21.69
CA VAL A 176 -22.49 -0.09 20.27
C VAL A 176 -21.12 -0.75 20.18
N TYR A 177 -20.91 -1.47 19.09
CA TYR A 177 -19.59 -1.99 18.75
C TYR A 177 -18.74 -0.91 18.08
N ALA A 178 -17.46 -0.88 18.43
CA ALA A 178 -16.49 0.03 17.86
C ALA A 178 -15.23 -0.71 17.43
N LEU A 179 -14.62 -0.24 16.36
CA LEU A 179 -13.25 -0.56 16.01
C LEU A 179 -12.32 0.31 16.85
N GLN A 180 -11.44 -0.31 17.63
CA GLN A 180 -10.47 0.41 18.44
C GLN A 180 -9.16 0.59 17.67
N ARG A 181 -8.84 1.84 17.33
CA ARG A 181 -7.58 2.23 16.70
C ARG A 181 -6.40 2.02 17.65
N LEU A 182 -5.26 1.66 17.07
CA LEU A 182 -3.98 1.63 17.75
C LEU A 182 -3.28 2.98 17.59
N SER A 183 -3.92 4.03 18.12
CA SER A 183 -3.42 5.40 18.06
C SER A 183 -2.12 5.55 18.86
N GLY A 184 -1.18 6.35 18.37
CA GLY A 184 0.11 6.60 19.02
C GLY A 184 1.23 5.60 18.70
N THR A 185 0.98 4.67 17.78
CA THR A 185 2.01 3.74 17.27
C THR A 185 2.93 4.36 16.21
N GLY A 186 2.61 5.56 15.70
CA GLY A 186 3.35 6.21 14.61
C GLY A 186 3.17 5.55 13.24
N LEU A 187 2.31 4.54 13.14
CA LEU A 187 2.04 3.74 11.94
C LEU A 187 0.67 4.02 11.34
N GLU A 188 0.01 5.11 11.70
CA GLU A 188 -1.25 5.51 11.05
C GLU A 188 -0.94 6.45 9.89
N SER A 189 -1.69 6.31 8.81
CA SER A 189 -1.53 7.17 7.65
C SER A 189 -2.21 8.51 7.87
N THR A 190 -1.53 9.57 7.45
CA THR A 190 -2.11 10.90 7.32
C THR A 190 -2.68 10.98 5.91
N GLY A 191 -3.99 10.76 5.75
CA GLY A 191 -4.61 10.89 4.43
C GLY A 191 -4.41 12.27 3.82
N GLY A 192 -4.70 12.41 2.53
CA GLY A 192 -4.55 13.65 1.75
C GLY A 192 -5.52 14.80 2.14
N GLY A 193 -6.17 14.72 3.29
CA GLY A 193 -7.00 15.79 3.84
C GLY A 193 -6.14 16.87 4.51
N THR A 194 -6.32 18.13 4.11
CA THR A 194 -5.79 19.31 4.80
C THR A 194 -6.36 19.40 6.22
N GLY A 195 -5.70 18.76 7.19
CA GLY A 195 -6.07 18.84 8.60
C GLY A 195 -5.31 17.83 9.44
N GLY A 196 -4.23 18.27 10.09
CA GLY A 196 -3.51 17.47 11.06
C GLY A 196 -4.38 17.15 12.27
N GLY A 197 -5.01 15.97 12.27
CA GLY A 197 -5.81 15.48 13.39
C GLY A 197 -6.60 14.24 13.00
N THR A 198 -6.15 13.07 13.47
CA THR A 198 -6.92 11.80 13.52
C THR A 198 -7.89 11.55 12.35
N GLY A 199 -7.44 11.66 11.09
CA GLY A 199 -8.21 11.83 9.82
C GLY A 199 -9.38 10.88 9.53
N TRP A 200 -10.32 10.82 10.46
CA TRP A 200 -11.52 10.01 10.50
C TRP A 200 -12.61 10.89 11.12
N THR A 201 -13.60 11.21 10.32
CA THR A 201 -14.75 12.03 10.70
C THR A 201 -16.04 11.25 10.60
N VAL A 202 -17.08 11.71 11.30
CA VAL A 202 -18.43 11.16 11.15
C VAL A 202 -18.87 11.29 9.69
N GLY A 203 -19.41 10.21 9.13
CA GLY A 203 -19.82 10.09 7.73
C GLY A 203 -18.74 9.53 6.80
N ASP A 204 -17.49 9.38 7.26
CA ASP A 204 -16.43 8.78 6.46
C ASP A 204 -16.77 7.33 6.11
N SER A 205 -16.51 6.97 4.85
CA SER A 205 -16.64 5.60 4.37
C SER A 205 -15.37 4.82 4.68
N TYR A 206 -15.53 3.63 5.24
CA TYR A 206 -14.41 2.75 5.54
C TYR A 206 -14.53 1.41 4.84
N GLY A 207 -13.39 0.76 4.66
CA GLY A 207 -13.31 -0.48 3.92
C GLY A 207 -12.13 -1.36 4.32
N ILE A 208 -12.16 -2.57 3.78
CA ILE A 208 -11.12 -3.59 3.97
C ILE A 208 -10.52 -3.98 2.63
N GLU A 209 -9.36 -4.61 2.72
CA GLU A 209 -8.61 -5.19 1.61
C GLU A 209 -9.46 -6.26 0.90
N VAL A 210 -9.67 -6.10 -0.41
CA VAL A 210 -10.22 -7.17 -1.27
C VAL A 210 -9.09 -7.92 -1.96
N MET A 211 -7.98 -7.22 -2.19
CA MET A 211 -6.76 -7.79 -2.72
C MET A 211 -5.64 -7.54 -1.71
N PRO A 212 -4.75 -8.51 -1.47
CA PRO A 212 -3.60 -8.28 -0.61
C PRO A 212 -2.76 -7.11 -1.15
N VAL A 213 -2.10 -6.41 -0.23
CA VAL A 213 -1.14 -5.35 -0.55
C VAL A 213 -0.09 -5.87 -1.55
N GLN A 214 0.09 -5.14 -2.64
CA GLN A 214 1.11 -5.44 -3.65
C GLN A 214 2.15 -4.32 -3.68
N ALA A 215 3.43 -4.71 -3.73
CA ALA A 215 4.54 -3.79 -3.91
C ALA A 215 4.92 -3.66 -5.38
N LEU A 216 5.35 -2.47 -5.79
CA LEU A 216 6.05 -2.28 -7.06
C LEU A 216 7.42 -2.99 -7.03
N PRO A 217 7.98 -3.34 -8.19
CA PRO A 217 9.33 -3.88 -8.26
C PRO A 217 10.34 -2.94 -7.59
N LYS A 218 11.42 -3.51 -7.03
CA LYS A 218 12.46 -2.72 -6.36
C LYS A 218 13.04 -1.64 -7.29
N GLY A 219 13.22 -0.44 -6.75
CA GLY A 219 13.71 0.72 -7.49
C GLY A 219 12.64 1.47 -8.28
N PHE A 220 11.36 1.19 -8.04
CA PHE A 220 10.24 2.01 -8.54
C PHE A 220 9.54 2.70 -7.37
N LYS A 221 9.07 3.91 -7.60
CA LYS A 221 8.34 4.73 -6.63
C LYS A 221 7.20 5.50 -7.28
N PHE A 222 6.20 5.85 -6.49
CA PHE A 222 5.19 6.84 -6.90
C PHE A 222 5.73 8.24 -6.65
N ASN A 223 5.61 9.13 -7.64
CA ASN A 223 6.08 10.50 -7.53
C ASN A 223 5.21 11.35 -6.61
N GLU A 224 3.94 10.96 -6.47
CA GLU A 224 2.95 11.64 -5.64
C GLU A 224 3.21 11.43 -4.15
N LEU A 225 3.96 10.40 -3.78
CA LEU A 225 4.28 10.08 -2.39
C LEU A 225 5.57 10.76 -1.92
N ASN A 226 5.66 11.03 -0.62
CA ASN A 226 6.88 11.44 0.04
C ASN A 226 7.86 10.26 0.09
N ASN A 227 8.95 10.37 -0.67
CA ASN A 227 9.98 9.34 -0.80
C ASN A 227 11.23 9.64 0.05
N THR A 228 11.12 10.52 1.05
CA THR A 228 12.24 10.97 1.88
C THR A 228 12.49 9.98 3.01
N LEU A 229 13.53 9.16 2.89
CA LEU A 229 13.87 8.09 3.85
C LEU A 229 14.06 8.54 5.31
N THR A 230 14.38 9.82 5.53
CA THR A 230 14.64 10.38 6.87
C THR A 230 13.41 10.98 7.52
N SER A 231 12.25 10.98 6.85
CA SER A 231 11.02 11.56 7.36
C SER A 231 10.01 10.45 7.67
N ASP A 232 9.48 10.42 8.89
CA ASP A 232 8.37 9.52 9.25
C ASP A 232 7.13 9.78 8.37
N GLN A 233 7.02 10.98 7.79
CA GLN A 233 5.97 11.32 6.84
C GLN A 233 6.00 10.45 5.57
N ALA A 234 7.15 9.87 5.21
CA ALA A 234 7.23 8.98 4.06
C ALA A 234 6.39 7.71 4.23
N LEU A 235 6.14 7.28 5.46
CA LEU A 235 5.33 6.10 5.80
C LEU A 235 3.86 6.44 6.04
N THR A 236 3.56 7.70 6.34
CA THR A 236 2.19 8.14 6.61
C THR A 236 1.52 8.74 5.37
N ASP A 237 2.29 9.10 4.35
CA ASP A 237 1.78 9.69 3.12
C ASP A 237 1.06 8.66 2.24
N VAL A 238 -0.10 9.06 1.75
CA VAL A 238 -1.03 8.19 1.04
C VAL A 238 -1.74 8.96 -0.04
N GLU A 239 -1.91 8.31 -1.17
CA GLU A 239 -2.71 8.82 -2.26
C GLU A 239 -3.72 7.78 -2.74
N HIS A 240 -4.84 8.23 -3.29
CA HIS A 240 -5.92 7.31 -3.63
C HIS A 240 -6.77 7.77 -4.81
N VAL A 241 -7.51 6.81 -5.37
CA VAL A 241 -8.63 7.03 -6.28
C VAL A 241 -9.77 6.12 -5.87
N THR A 242 -10.97 6.67 -5.82
CA THR A 242 -12.19 5.94 -5.42
C THR A 242 -13.13 5.85 -6.62
N PHE A 243 -13.55 4.63 -6.94
CA PHE A 243 -14.55 4.34 -7.96
C PHE A 243 -15.92 4.16 -7.31
N GLU A 244 -16.92 4.79 -7.91
CA GLU A 244 -18.33 4.63 -7.57
C GLU A 244 -18.91 3.34 -8.17
N PRO A 245 -20.06 2.85 -7.67
CA PRO A 245 -20.72 1.63 -8.17
C PRO A 245 -21.01 1.61 -9.68
N ASP A 246 -21.14 2.77 -10.32
CA ASP A 246 -21.34 2.89 -11.76
C ASP A 246 -20.02 2.81 -12.56
N GLY A 247 -18.89 2.69 -11.87
CA GLY A 247 -17.54 2.66 -12.44
C GLY A 247 -16.96 4.03 -12.77
N THR A 248 -17.64 5.12 -12.41
CA THR A 248 -17.07 6.48 -12.45
C THR A 248 -16.09 6.69 -11.30
N ALA A 249 -15.21 7.68 -11.42
CA ALA A 249 -14.27 8.03 -10.35
C ALA A 249 -14.73 9.30 -9.64
N LEU A 250 -14.57 9.36 -8.32
CA LEU A 250 -14.94 10.53 -7.51
C LEU A 250 -14.18 11.80 -7.93
N ALA A 251 -12.92 11.63 -8.33
CA ALA A 251 -12.06 12.72 -8.77
C ALA A 251 -11.14 12.25 -9.90
N ASP A 252 -10.75 13.19 -10.76
CA ASP A 252 -9.65 12.95 -11.69
C ASP A 252 -8.37 12.74 -10.89
N LYS A 253 -7.65 11.66 -11.18
CA LYS A 253 -6.42 11.33 -10.47
C LYS A 253 -5.34 10.88 -11.43
N THR A 254 -4.12 11.35 -11.19
CA THR A 254 -2.95 10.93 -11.95
C THR A 254 -1.91 10.36 -10.99
N PHE A 255 -1.35 9.22 -11.36
CA PHE A 255 -0.28 8.54 -10.65
C PHE A 255 0.92 8.39 -11.57
N THR A 256 2.12 8.62 -11.06
CA THR A 256 3.34 8.61 -11.85
C THR A 256 4.33 7.65 -11.20
N VAL A 257 4.59 6.54 -11.89
CA VAL A 257 5.58 5.56 -11.46
C VAL A 257 6.92 5.91 -12.09
N VAL A 258 7.90 6.22 -11.25
CA VAL A 258 9.25 6.62 -11.65
C VAL A 258 10.25 5.57 -11.18
N SER A 259 11.23 5.24 -12.02
CA SER A 259 12.35 4.39 -11.62
C SER A 259 13.41 5.22 -10.89
N SER A 260 14.21 4.58 -10.04
CA SER A 260 15.41 5.16 -9.44
C SER A 260 16.51 5.49 -10.47
N ASP A 261 16.40 4.97 -11.69
CA ASP A 261 17.30 5.32 -12.81
C ASP A 261 16.92 6.71 -13.35
N PRO A 262 17.81 7.72 -13.26
CA PRO A 262 17.51 9.09 -13.70
C PRO A 262 17.26 9.21 -15.22
N ASN A 263 17.65 8.21 -16.01
CA ASN A 263 17.45 8.20 -17.46
C ASN A 263 16.18 7.46 -17.89
N ALA A 264 15.49 6.78 -16.96
CA ALA A 264 14.25 6.07 -17.27
C ALA A 264 13.08 7.06 -17.32
N LYS A 265 12.28 6.99 -18.39
CA LYS A 265 11.01 7.73 -18.46
C LYS A 265 10.04 7.14 -17.44
N GLY A 266 9.42 8.02 -16.65
CA GLY A 266 8.29 7.65 -15.79
C GLY A 266 7.10 7.18 -16.61
N ILE A 267 6.23 6.38 -15.99
CA ILE A 267 4.96 5.95 -16.55
C ILE A 267 3.85 6.72 -15.83
N THR A 268 2.95 7.33 -16.58
CA THR A 268 1.85 8.10 -16.02
C THR A 268 0.54 7.38 -16.25
N PHE A 269 -0.24 7.20 -15.19
CA PHE A 269 -1.57 6.60 -15.19
C PHE A 269 -2.57 7.69 -14.83
N SER A 270 -3.49 8.00 -15.73
CA SER A 270 -4.53 9.00 -15.47
C SER A 270 -5.89 8.33 -15.48
N VAL A 271 -6.67 8.60 -14.44
CA VAL A 271 -8.06 8.18 -14.26
C VAL A 271 -8.92 9.44 -14.38
N ASP A 272 -9.83 9.46 -15.34
CA ASP A 272 -10.81 10.54 -15.44
C ASP A 272 -12.04 10.27 -14.55
N LYS A 273 -12.88 11.28 -14.33
CA LYS A 273 -14.15 11.14 -13.62
C LYS A 273 -15.10 10.12 -14.24
N LYS A 274 -14.97 9.79 -15.52
CA LYS A 274 -15.78 8.73 -16.17
C LYS A 274 -15.22 7.33 -15.90
N GLY A 275 -14.13 7.21 -15.14
CA GLY A 275 -13.43 5.96 -14.85
C GLY A 275 -12.59 5.44 -16.02
N LEU A 276 -12.35 6.25 -17.06
CA LEU A 276 -11.43 5.91 -18.14
C LEU A 276 -10.00 5.97 -17.62
N ILE A 277 -9.28 4.86 -17.80
CA ILE A 277 -7.89 4.73 -17.40
C ILE A 277 -7.02 4.87 -18.65
N THR A 278 -6.14 5.86 -18.66
CA THR A 278 -5.16 6.10 -19.72
C THR A 278 -3.75 5.94 -19.17
N VAL A 279 -2.86 5.35 -19.98
CA VAL A 279 -1.48 5.04 -19.57
C VAL A 279 -0.51 5.57 -20.61
N ASN A 280 0.29 6.56 -20.21
CA ASN A 280 1.28 7.24 -21.04
C ASN A 280 2.69 6.83 -20.63
#